data_AF-A0A950MX99-F1
#
_entry.id   AF-A0A950MX99-F1
#
_cell.length_a   1.000
_cell.length_b   1.000
_cell.length_c   1.000
_cell.angle_alpha   90.00
_cell.angle_beta   90.00
_cell.angle_gamma   90.00
#
_symmetry.space_group_name_H-M   'P 1'
#
loop_
_entity.id
_entity.type
_entity.pdbx_description
1 polymer ?
#
loop_
_entity_poly.entity_id
_entity_poly.type
_entity_poly.pdbx_seq_one_letter_code
_entity_poly.pdbx_strand_id
1 'polypeptide(L)'
;VAVGLLRGAAEFHANPANPPGCLMVQGALVGSDAGDAARRETRNRRDRLREAIQERLERALDEGDLPLGADPKALARYLVAVMRGMAVEAASGARTADLHEIVDVALAAWPTSKRSAAALKTCCPRGRRRRRP
;
A
#
# COMPACT_ATOMS: atom_id res chain seq x y z
N VAL A 1 6.69 -4.17 3.19
CA VAL A 1 5.21 -4.33 3.24
C VAL A 1 4.47 -3.84 1.99
N ALA A 2 4.56 -2.56 1.60
CA ALA A 2 3.74 -1.98 0.52
C ALA A 2 3.95 -2.64 -0.86
N VAL A 3 5.21 -2.96 -1.21
CA VAL A 3 5.54 -3.61 -2.49
C VAL A 3 4.73 -4.90 -2.70
N GLY A 4 4.70 -5.78 -1.70
CA GLY A 4 3.98 -7.04 -1.80
C GLY A 4 2.47 -6.85 -1.90
N LEU A 5 1.91 -5.89 -1.15
CA LEU A 5 0.46 -5.59 -1.20
C LEU A 5 0.05 -5.04 -2.57
N LEU A 6 0.81 -4.09 -3.12
CA LEU A 6 0.47 -3.44 -4.39
C LEU A 6 0.72 -4.34 -5.59
N ARG A 7 1.85 -5.06 -5.65
CA ARG A 7 2.12 -6.01 -6.74
C ARG A 7 1.15 -7.18 -6.74
N GLY A 8 0.86 -7.77 -5.58
CA GLY A 8 -0.14 -8.83 -5.48
C GLY A 8 -1.54 -8.37 -5.90
N ALA A 9 -1.90 -7.12 -5.63
CA ALA A 9 -3.15 -6.54 -6.12
C ALA A 9 -3.15 -6.35 -7.65
N ALA A 10 -2.06 -5.84 -8.23
CA ALA A 10 -1.94 -5.70 -9.68
C ALA A 10 -2.04 -7.05 -10.39
N GLU A 11 -1.34 -8.07 -9.89
CA GLU A 11 -1.40 -9.45 -10.41
C GLU A 11 -2.81 -10.04 -10.29
N PHE A 12 -3.47 -9.84 -9.14
CA PHE A 12 -4.84 -10.29 -8.94
C PHE A 12 -5.80 -9.63 -9.92
N HIS A 13 -5.69 -8.33 -10.15
CA HIS A 13 -6.59 -7.59 -11.05
C HIS A 13 -6.29 -7.81 -12.53
N ALA A 14 -5.04 -8.08 -12.89
CA ALA A 14 -4.64 -8.34 -14.27
C ALA A 14 -4.96 -9.76 -14.75
N ASN A 15 -5.21 -10.71 -13.83
CA ASN A 15 -5.45 -12.09 -14.18
C ASN A 15 -6.86 -12.27 -14.78
N PRO A 16 -7.00 -12.68 -16.06
CA PRO A 16 -8.30 -12.89 -16.70
C PRO A 16 -9.13 -14.01 -16.06
N ALA A 17 -8.51 -14.92 -15.30
CA ALA A 17 -9.21 -15.95 -14.54
C ALA A 17 -9.91 -15.39 -13.28
N ASN A 18 -9.58 -14.16 -12.87
CA ASN A 18 -10.26 -13.46 -11.79
C ASN A 18 -11.36 -12.57 -12.38
N PRO A 19 -12.51 -12.42 -11.70
CA PRO A 19 -13.59 -11.56 -12.18
C PRO A 19 -13.11 -10.10 -12.31
N PRO A 20 -13.21 -9.47 -13.50
CA PRO A 20 -12.83 -8.08 -13.69
C PRO A 20 -13.79 -7.19 -12.89
N GLY A 21 -13.26 -6.32 -12.02
CA GLY A 21 -14.10 -5.40 -11.25
C GLY A 21 -15.02 -6.10 -10.24
N CYS A 22 -14.42 -6.64 -9.18
CA CYS A 22 -15.08 -7.24 -8.02
C CYS A 22 -16.39 -6.53 -7.59
N LEU A 23 -17.44 -7.33 -7.35
CA LEU A 23 -18.64 -6.99 -6.53
C LEU A 23 -18.30 -6.19 -5.26
N MET A 24 -17.09 -6.32 -4.74
CA MET A 24 -16.57 -5.60 -3.59
C MET A 24 -16.21 -4.13 -3.83
N VAL A 25 -15.76 -3.75 -5.03
CA VAL A 25 -15.41 -2.36 -5.38
C VAL A 25 -16.59 -1.67 -6.05
N GLN A 26 -17.28 -2.38 -6.96
CA GLN A 26 -18.36 -1.83 -7.77
C GLN A 26 -19.76 -2.14 -7.21
N GLY A 27 -19.92 -3.29 -6.56
CA GLY A 27 -21.21 -3.68 -6.01
C GLY A 27 -21.63 -2.73 -4.89
N ALA A 28 -22.85 -2.21 -5.01
CA ALA A 28 -23.54 -1.53 -3.94
C ALA A 28 -22.97 -0.13 -3.56
N LEU A 29 -22.31 0.58 -4.49
CA LEU A 29 -22.11 2.03 -4.35
C LEU A 29 -23.41 2.81 -4.65
N VAL A 30 -24.23 2.27 -5.55
CA VAL A 30 -25.56 2.78 -5.93
C VAL A 30 -26.56 1.63 -5.82
N GLY A 31 -27.76 1.89 -5.31
CA GLY A 31 -28.87 0.95 -5.38
C GLY A 31 -30.11 1.47 -4.64
N SER A 32 -31.26 0.85 -4.93
CA SER A 32 -32.55 1.12 -4.29
C SER A 32 -32.64 0.46 -2.91
N ASP A 33 -33.61 0.85 -2.07
CA ASP A 33 -33.81 0.33 -0.70
C ASP A 33 -33.85 -1.21 -0.62
N ALA A 34 -34.25 -1.91 -1.68
CA ALA A 34 -34.22 -3.37 -1.75
C ALA A 34 -32.79 -3.96 -1.67
N GLY A 35 -31.76 -3.20 -2.02
CA GLY A 35 -30.35 -3.61 -2.03
C GLY A 35 -29.57 -3.28 -0.75
N ASP A 36 -30.24 -2.83 0.31
CA ASP A 36 -29.60 -2.28 1.51
C ASP A 36 -28.73 -3.27 2.28
N ALA A 37 -29.18 -4.53 2.38
CA ALA A 37 -28.42 -5.59 3.04
C ALA A 37 -27.10 -5.87 2.31
N ALA A 38 -27.14 -5.93 0.97
CA ALA A 38 -25.94 -6.09 0.15
C ALA A 38 -25.00 -4.89 0.28
N ARG A 39 -25.53 -3.65 0.35
CA ARG A 39 -24.73 -2.43 0.62
C ARG A 39 -24.00 -2.50 1.96
N ARG A 40 -24.70 -2.91 3.02
CA ARG A 40 -24.10 -3.06 4.36
C ARG A 40 -23.00 -4.11 4.36
N GLU A 41 -23.25 -5.27 3.76
CA GLU A 41 -22.25 -6.34 3.71
C GLU A 41 -20.99 -5.92 2.93
N THR A 42 -21.17 -5.30 1.76
CA THR A 42 -20.02 -4.81 0.98
C THR A 42 -19.25 -3.72 1.72
N ARG A 43 -19.94 -2.82 2.45
CA ARG A 43 -19.29 -1.84 3.33
C ARG A 43 -18.48 -2.52 4.43
N ASN A 44 -19.07 -3.48 5.14
CA ASN A 44 -18.39 -4.20 6.22
C ASN A 44 -17.13 -4.91 5.70
N ARG A 45 -17.21 -5.57 4.55
CA ARG A 45 -16.04 -6.23 3.97
C ARG A 45 -14.97 -5.24 3.51
N ARG A 46 -15.37 -4.07 2.99
CA ARG A 46 -14.44 -2.97 2.66
C ARG A 46 -13.71 -2.44 3.89
N ASP A 47 -14.41 -2.34 5.02
CA ASP A 47 -13.82 -1.90 6.28
C ASP A 47 -12.88 -2.95 6.85
N ARG A 48 -13.25 -4.24 6.84
CA ARG A 48 -12.39 -5.34 7.27
C ARG A 48 -11.07 -5.41 6.49
N LEU A 49 -11.11 -5.21 5.17
CA LEU A 49 -9.88 -5.17 4.36
C LEU A 49 -8.95 -4.03 4.81
N ARG A 50 -9.52 -2.84 5.06
CA ARG A 50 -8.76 -1.68 5.51
C ARG A 50 -8.16 -1.90 6.90
N GLU A 51 -8.94 -2.48 7.81
CA GLU A 51 -8.48 -2.84 9.16
C GLU A 51 -7.33 -3.84 9.11
N ALA A 52 -7.46 -4.92 8.33
CA ALA A 52 -6.39 -5.91 8.17
C ALA A 52 -5.09 -5.31 7.59
N ILE A 53 -5.21 -4.38 6.63
CA ILE A 53 -4.03 -3.66 6.10
C ILE A 53 -3.45 -2.74 7.18
N GLN A 54 -4.27 -2.04 7.94
CA GLN A 54 -3.82 -1.18 9.04
C GLN A 54 -3.05 -1.99 10.09
N GLU A 55 -3.59 -3.12 10.57
CA GLU A 55 -2.93 -4.02 11.53
C GLU A 55 -1.57 -4.51 11.01
N ARG A 56 -1.48 -4.85 9.71
CA ARG A 56 -0.21 -5.24 9.10
C ARG A 56 0.80 -4.09 9.08
N LEU A 57 0.34 -2.86 8.87
CA LEU A 57 1.19 -1.66 8.86
C LEU A 57 1.61 -1.22 10.26
N GLU A 58 0.76 -1.38 11.27
CA GLU A 58 1.11 -1.20 12.68
C GLU A 58 2.25 -2.15 13.05
N ARG A 59 2.11 -3.44 12.72
CA ARG A 59 3.20 -4.40 12.90
C ARG A 59 4.46 -4.02 12.10
N ALA A 60 4.32 -3.51 10.87
CA ALA A 60 5.46 -3.05 10.07
C ALA A 60 6.18 -1.85 10.70
N LEU A 61 5.46 -0.98 11.42
CA LEU A 61 6.04 0.13 12.17
C LEU A 61 6.85 -0.41 13.35
N ASP A 62 6.33 -1.39 14.09
CA ASP A 62 7.04 -2.03 15.20
C ASP A 62 8.28 -2.81 14.73
N GLU A 63 8.19 -3.47 13.57
CA GLU A 63 9.31 -4.10 12.86
C GLU A 63 10.34 -3.07 12.34
N GLY A 64 9.93 -1.79 12.26
CA GLY A 64 10.69 -0.63 11.78
C GLY A 64 10.76 -0.47 10.25
N ASP A 65 9.99 -1.27 9.52
CA ASP A 65 9.86 -1.23 8.06
C ASP A 65 9.24 0.10 7.58
N LEU A 66 8.59 0.83 8.48
CA LEU A 66 8.09 2.18 8.29
C LEU A 66 8.91 3.20 9.09
N PRO A 67 9.03 4.45 8.61
CA PRO A 67 9.72 5.49 9.35
C PRO A 67 8.98 5.81 10.66
N LEU A 68 9.76 6.22 11.68
CA LEU A 68 9.22 6.69 12.95
C LEU A 68 8.30 7.90 12.69
N GLY A 69 7.04 7.82 13.12
CA GLY A 69 6.02 8.84 12.85
C GLY A 69 5.17 8.60 11.61
N ALA A 70 5.33 7.48 10.90
CA ALA A 70 4.33 7.04 9.93
C ALA A 70 2.95 6.87 10.61
N ASP A 71 1.88 7.17 9.88
CA ASP A 71 0.50 6.91 10.31
C ASP A 71 -0.02 5.66 9.58
N PRO A 72 -0.03 4.46 10.23
CA PRO A 72 -0.54 3.23 9.62
C PRO A 72 -1.98 3.35 9.11
N LYS A 73 -2.82 4.14 9.78
CA LYS A 73 -4.23 4.32 9.42
C LYS A 73 -4.37 5.13 8.14
N ALA A 74 -3.62 6.22 7.99
CA ALA A 74 -3.58 6.99 6.76
C ALA A 74 -3.00 6.17 5.59
N LEU A 75 -1.91 5.44 5.84
CA LEU A 75 -1.27 4.60 4.84
C LEU A 75 -2.15 3.44 4.38
N ALA A 76 -2.92 2.83 5.30
CA ALA A 76 -3.89 1.80 4.94
C ALA A 76 -4.97 2.34 4.00
N ARG A 77 -5.49 3.55 4.27
CA ARG A 77 -6.46 4.21 3.37
C ARG A 77 -5.88 4.48 2.00
N TYR A 78 -4.63 4.95 1.95
CA TYR A 78 -3.93 5.18 0.69
C TYR A 78 -3.78 3.89 -0.12
N LEU A 79 -3.26 2.81 0.47
CA LEU A 79 -3.11 1.52 -0.22
C LEU A 79 -4.45 0.99 -0.74
N VAL A 80 -5.48 1.00 0.10
CA VAL A 80 -6.82 0.55 -0.30
C VAL A 80 -7.38 1.39 -1.44
N ALA A 81 -7.15 2.70 -1.45
CA ALA A 81 -7.58 3.57 -2.55
C ALA A 81 -6.87 3.22 -3.86
N VAL A 82 -5.55 3.05 -3.83
CA VAL A 82 -4.75 2.64 -5.00
C VAL A 82 -5.20 1.28 -5.53
N MET A 83 -5.37 0.28 -4.66
CA MET A 83 -5.85 -1.06 -5.04
C MET A 83 -7.23 -1.01 -5.68
N ARG A 84 -8.15 -0.18 -5.15
CA ARG A 84 -9.47 0.02 -5.75
C ARG A 84 -9.39 0.71 -7.10
N GLY A 85 -8.49 1.68 -7.28
CA GLY A 85 -8.23 2.31 -8.57
C GLY A 85 -7.75 1.30 -9.61
N MET A 86 -6.79 0.44 -9.24
CA MET A 86 -6.32 -0.64 -10.13
C MET A 86 -7.46 -1.58 -10.55
N ALA A 87 -8.39 -1.91 -9.63
CA ALA A 87 -9.55 -2.71 -9.96
C ALA A 87 -10.49 -2.04 -10.99
N VAL A 88 -10.61 -0.70 -10.95
CA VAL A 88 -11.41 0.08 -11.90
C VAL A 88 -10.72 0.13 -13.27
N GLU A 89 -9.42 0.37 -13.30
CA GLU A 89 -8.62 0.38 -14.54
C GLU A 89 -8.66 -0.99 -15.23
N ALA A 90 -8.46 -2.07 -14.48
CA ALA A 90 -8.56 -3.43 -14.99
C ALA A 90 -9.95 -3.74 -15.56
N ALA A 91 -11.02 -3.32 -14.87
CA ALA A 91 -12.39 -3.47 -15.37
C ALA A 91 -12.66 -2.64 -16.62
N SER A 92 -11.91 -1.56 -16.82
CA SER A 92 -11.98 -0.67 -17.98
C SER A 92 -11.08 -1.14 -19.14
N GLY A 93 -10.37 -2.27 -18.98
CA GLY A 93 -9.55 -2.88 -20.01
C GLY A 93 -8.06 -2.52 -19.97
N ALA A 94 -7.57 -1.95 -18.86
CA ALA A 94 -6.14 -1.70 -18.68
C ALA A 94 -5.33 -3.01 -18.76
N ARG A 95 -4.13 -2.95 -19.34
CA ARG A 95 -3.21 -4.08 -19.43
C ARG A 95 -2.47 -4.25 -18.11
N THR A 96 -1.90 -5.44 -17.90
CA THR A 96 -1.04 -5.73 -16.74
C THR A 96 0.07 -4.69 -16.55
N ALA A 97 0.70 -4.26 -17.65
CA ALA A 97 1.76 -3.26 -17.62
C ALA A 97 1.27 -1.90 -17.06
N ASP A 98 0.06 -1.48 -17.46
CA ASP A 98 -0.52 -0.22 -17.04
C ASP A 98 -0.82 -0.24 -15.52
N LEU A 99 -1.24 -1.40 -14.98
CA LEU A 99 -1.41 -1.57 -13.52
C LEU A 99 -0.07 -1.54 -12.77
N HIS A 100 1.01 -2.07 -13.35
CA HIS A 100 2.34 -1.99 -12.75
C HIS A 100 2.87 -0.55 -12.73
N GLU A 101 2.55 0.28 -13.72
CA GLU A 101 2.88 1.71 -13.69
C GLU A 101 2.21 2.42 -12.50
N ILE A 102 0.95 2.10 -12.21
CA ILE A 102 0.24 2.60 -11.02
C ILE A 102 0.98 2.17 -9.74
N VAL A 103 1.42 0.91 -9.66
CA VAL A 103 2.20 0.41 -8.51
C VAL A 103 3.49 1.19 -8.34
N ASP A 104 4.22 1.45 -9.41
CA ASP A 104 5.51 2.15 -9.36
C ASP A 104 5.35 3.59 -8.88
N VAL A 105 4.37 4.32 -9.42
CA VAL A 105 4.03 5.68 -8.95
C VAL A 105 3.61 5.65 -7.49
N ALA A 106 2.79 4.68 -7.10
CA ALA A 106 2.29 4.58 -5.74
C ALA A 106 3.42 4.28 -4.72
N LEU A 107 4.41 3.48 -5.11
CA LEU A 107 5.59 3.17 -4.31
C LEU A 107 6.57 4.34 -4.23
N ALA A 108 6.65 5.18 -5.27
CA ALA A 108 7.46 6.40 -5.23
C ALA A 108 6.94 7.41 -4.17
N ALA A 109 5.62 7.45 -3.96
CA ALA A 109 4.99 8.25 -2.91
C ALA A 109 5.01 7.58 -1.52
N TRP A 110 5.41 6.30 -1.43
CA TRP A 110 5.39 5.56 -0.16
C TRP A 110 6.47 6.05 0.80
N PRO A 111 6.16 6.26 2.09
CA PRO A 111 7.18 6.64 3.07
C PRO A 111 8.17 5.49 3.26
N THR A 112 9.39 5.70 2.79
CA THR A 112 10.48 4.74 2.98
C THR A 112 11.17 5.00 4.31
N SER A 113 11.33 3.95 5.11
CA SER A 113 12.16 4.01 6.31
C SER A 113 13.60 4.26 5.85
N LYS A 114 14.13 5.47 6.09
CA LYS A 114 15.55 5.76 5.92
C LYS A 114 16.34 5.06 7.05
N ARG A 115 16.30 3.73 7.14
CA ARG A 115 17.27 3.01 7.96
C ARG A 115 18.62 3.08 7.24
N SER A 116 19.52 3.88 7.81
CA SER A 116 20.95 4.04 7.46
C SER A 116 21.32 4.72 6.14
N ALA A 117 21.05 6.02 6.02
CA ALA A 117 21.96 6.93 5.29
C ALA A 117 22.83 7.79 6.23
N ALA A 118 22.52 7.81 7.53
CA ALA A 118 23.23 8.63 8.52
C ALA A 118 24.24 7.83 9.38
N ALA A 119 24.10 6.51 9.52
CA ALA A 119 24.93 5.69 10.41
C ALA A 119 26.33 5.32 9.84
N LEU A 120 26.59 5.59 8.55
CA LEU A 120 27.91 5.41 7.93
C LEU A 120 28.78 6.68 7.90
N LYS A 121 28.27 7.83 8.39
CA LYS A 121 29.04 9.09 8.43
C LYS A 121 29.72 9.38 9.77
N THR A 122 29.50 8.57 10.82
CA THR A 122 30.07 8.83 12.16
C THR A 122 31.07 7.79 12.65
N CYS A 123 31.35 6.72 11.91
CA CYS A 123 32.43 5.80 12.26
C CYS A 123 33.78 6.27 11.68
N CYS A 124 34.23 7.44 12.12
CA CYS A 124 35.64 7.78 12.12
C CYS A 124 35.98 8.41 13.49
N PRO A 125 36.47 7.62 14.47
CA PRO A 125 36.90 8.16 15.73
C PRO A 125 38.25 8.86 15.56
N ARG A 126 38.30 10.09 16.04
CA ARG A 126 39.44 11.02 16.05
C ARG A 126 40.76 10.40 16.53
N GLY A 127 41.84 10.76 15.83
CA GLY A 127 42.99 11.40 16.49
C GLY A 127 44.36 10.70 16.38
N ARG A 128 45.37 11.46 15.91
CA ARG A 128 46.48 11.93 16.76
C ARG A 128 47.37 12.92 16.01
N ARG A 129 47.54 14.09 16.62
CA ARG A 129 48.61 15.05 16.35
C ARG A 129 49.97 14.32 16.37
N ARG A 130 50.85 14.61 15.42
CA ARG A 130 52.30 14.56 15.67
C ARG A 130 52.95 15.84 15.12
N ARG A 131 53.54 16.59 16.05
CA ARG A 131 54.48 17.71 15.84
C ARG A 131 55.85 17.11 15.45
N ARG A 132 56.48 17.68 14.41
CA ARG A 132 57.92 18.01 14.21
C ARG A 132 58.99 16.90 14.38
N PRO A 133 60.28 17.07 13.95
CA PRO A 133 61.12 18.29 13.87
C PRO A 133 60.85 19.22 12.69
#